data_AF-A0A376DP36-F1
#
_entry.id   AF-A0A376DP36-F1
#
_cell.length_a   1.000
_cell.length_b   1.000
_cell.length_c   1.000
_cell.angle_alpha   90.00
_cell.angle_beta   90.00
_cell.angle_gamma   90.00
#
_symmetry.space_group_name_H-M   'P 1'
#
loop_
_entity.id
_entity.type
_entity.pdbx_description
1 polymer ?
#
loop_
_entity_poly.entity_id
_entity_poly.type
_entity_poly.pdbx_seq_one_letter_code
_entity_poly.pdbx_strand_id
1 'polypeptide(L)'
;MRIIAFNFLYLNMNSESDFIKTVFGLKLKQLRQKKNWSLQDLAVKTGLSKSYLNEIENGKKYPKHDKIIQLSESLGSTFDELVSTKLDKSLAPFNEILQSDFFKEIPLDLFGISKNNLISIISDAPKKVTAFINALIEISQNYNLGKERFYFAVLRSFQELYDNYFPEN
;
A
#
# COMPACT_ATOMS: atom_id res chain seq x y z
N MET A 1 5.74 -27.47 20.02
CA MET A 1 5.47 -26.06 20.38
C MET A 1 6.55 -25.05 19.94
N ARG A 2 7.82 -25.44 19.73
CA ARG A 2 8.90 -24.51 19.29
C ARG A 2 8.90 -24.11 17.80
N ILE A 3 8.35 -24.93 16.91
CA ILE A 3 8.34 -24.66 15.45
C ILE A 3 7.34 -23.56 15.07
N ILE A 4 6.19 -23.50 15.77
CA ILE A 4 5.13 -22.52 15.50
C ILE A 4 5.59 -21.11 15.91
N ALA A 5 6.31 -20.98 17.03
CA ALA A 5 6.89 -19.72 17.47
C ALA A 5 7.98 -19.19 16.52
N PHE A 6 8.78 -20.08 15.92
CA PHE A 6 9.83 -19.70 14.97
C PHE A 6 9.25 -19.19 13.64
N ASN A 7 8.23 -19.86 13.09
CA ASN A 7 7.52 -19.39 11.89
C ASN A 7 6.73 -18.09 12.15
N PHE A 8 6.14 -17.92 13.33
CA PHE A 8 5.41 -16.71 13.71
C PHE A 8 6.35 -15.49 13.87
N LEU A 9 7.54 -15.68 14.44
CA LEU A 9 8.59 -14.65 14.49
C LEU A 9 9.13 -14.32 13.08
N TYR A 10 9.32 -15.32 12.22
CA TYR A 10 9.82 -15.11 10.85
C TYR A 10 8.81 -14.39 9.93
N LEU A 11 7.51 -14.72 10.06
CA LEU A 11 6.42 -14.01 9.39
C LEU A 11 6.30 -12.54 9.85
N ASN A 12 6.51 -12.27 11.15
CA ASN A 12 6.51 -10.91 11.70
C ASN A 12 7.75 -10.10 11.29
N MET A 13 8.93 -10.72 11.18
CA MET A 13 10.14 -10.03 10.71
C MET A 13 10.08 -9.66 9.21
N ASN A 14 9.47 -10.52 8.38
CA ASN A 14 9.24 -10.21 6.97
C ASN A 14 8.19 -9.10 6.80
N SER A 15 7.11 -9.12 7.60
CA SER A 15 6.06 -8.10 7.51
C SER A 15 6.56 -6.70 7.88
N GLU A 16 7.45 -6.59 8.86
CA GLU A 16 8.06 -5.32 9.25
C GLU A 16 9.03 -4.79 8.18
N SER A 17 9.90 -5.65 7.64
CA SER A 17 10.81 -5.28 6.53
C SER A 17 10.05 -4.85 5.28
N ASP A 18 8.98 -5.58 4.92
CA ASP A 18 8.16 -5.27 3.75
C ASP A 18 7.31 -4.01 3.97
N PHE A 19 6.84 -3.77 5.20
CA PHE A 19 6.21 -2.52 5.57
C PHE A 19 7.18 -1.34 5.39
N ILE A 20 8.41 -1.44 5.88
CA ILE A 20 9.43 -0.38 5.73
C ILE A 20 9.70 -0.07 4.26
N LYS A 21 9.88 -1.10 3.41
CA LYS A 21 10.05 -0.92 1.95
C LYS A 21 8.85 -0.22 1.33
N THR A 22 7.65 -0.64 1.71
CA THR A 22 6.40 -0.08 1.20
C THR A 22 6.28 1.40 1.57
N VAL A 23 6.50 1.75 2.84
CA VAL A 23 6.45 3.14 3.31
C VAL A 23 7.46 4.01 2.59
N PHE A 24 8.71 3.54 2.45
CA PHE A 24 9.75 4.26 1.72
C PHE A 24 9.34 4.49 0.25
N GLY A 25 8.89 3.43 -0.43
CA GLY A 25 8.48 3.49 -1.84
C GLY A 25 7.35 4.48 -2.09
N LEU A 26 6.37 4.51 -1.19
CA LEU A 26 5.24 5.44 -1.26
C LEU A 26 5.67 6.89 -1.06
N LYS A 27 6.52 7.16 -0.06
CA LYS A 27 7.08 8.50 0.16
C LYS A 27 7.86 8.98 -1.06
N LEU A 28 8.68 8.10 -1.64
CA LEU A 28 9.43 8.41 -2.85
C LEU A 28 8.49 8.77 -4.02
N LYS A 29 7.46 7.96 -4.25
CA LYS A 29 6.45 8.19 -5.28
C LYS A 29 5.72 9.51 -5.08
N GLN A 30 5.31 9.81 -3.85
CA GLN A 30 4.61 11.06 -3.51
C GLN A 30 5.49 12.29 -3.76
N LEU A 31 6.75 12.27 -3.33
CA LEU A 31 7.69 13.38 -3.58
C LEU A 31 7.93 13.59 -5.07
N ARG A 32 8.08 12.51 -5.84
CA ARG A 32 8.21 12.56 -7.30
C ARG A 32 6.96 13.17 -7.95
N GLN A 33 5.77 12.71 -7.55
CA GLN A 33 4.49 13.20 -8.09
C GLN A 33 4.21 14.65 -7.71
N LYS A 34 4.59 15.11 -6.51
CA LYS A 34 4.51 16.53 -6.11
C LYS A 34 5.32 17.46 -7.01
N LYS A 35 6.37 16.94 -7.67
CA LYS A 35 7.15 17.66 -8.68
C LYS A 35 6.64 17.48 -10.11
N ASN A 36 5.53 16.77 -10.31
CA ASN A 36 5.01 16.38 -11.63
C ASN A 36 6.02 15.59 -12.47
N TRP A 37 6.89 14.80 -11.83
CA TRP A 37 7.89 14.01 -12.53
C TRP A 37 7.38 12.61 -12.85
N SER A 38 7.68 12.10 -14.04
CA SER A 38 7.58 10.69 -14.37
C SER A 38 8.73 9.90 -13.74
N LEU A 39 8.62 8.56 -13.71
CA LEU A 39 9.75 7.70 -13.33
C LEU A 39 10.99 7.93 -14.22
N GLN A 40 10.78 8.30 -15.49
CA GLN A 40 11.90 8.59 -16.41
C GLN A 40 12.61 9.90 -16.02
N ASP A 41 11.85 10.93 -15.61
CA ASP A 41 12.44 12.19 -15.16
C ASP A 41 13.28 12.01 -13.91
N LEU A 42 12.77 11.24 -12.94
CA LEU A 42 13.52 10.92 -11.73
C LEU A 42 14.77 10.09 -12.04
N ALA A 43 14.68 9.14 -12.98
CA ALA A 43 15.82 8.36 -13.46
C ALA A 43 16.93 9.27 -14.02
N VAL A 44 16.57 10.24 -14.85
CA VAL A 44 17.52 11.21 -15.42
C VAL A 44 18.15 12.09 -14.33
N LYS A 45 17.37 12.58 -13.37
CA LYS A 45 17.87 13.44 -12.29
C LYS A 45 18.78 12.73 -11.29
N THR A 46 18.53 11.45 -11.06
CA THR A 46 19.25 10.64 -10.06
C THR A 46 20.30 9.73 -10.69
N GLY A 47 20.35 9.57 -12.01
CA GLY A 47 21.22 8.58 -12.66
C GLY A 47 20.88 7.12 -12.32
N LEU A 48 19.75 6.85 -11.65
CA LEU A 48 19.25 5.52 -11.35
C LEU A 48 18.43 4.98 -12.51
N SER A 49 18.36 3.65 -12.67
CA SER A 49 17.54 3.07 -13.72
C SER A 49 16.04 3.21 -13.39
N LYS A 50 15.22 3.46 -14.41
CA LYS A 50 13.75 3.52 -14.30
C LYS A 50 13.16 2.27 -13.65
N SER A 51 13.70 1.08 -14.00
CA SER A 51 13.25 -0.20 -13.43
C SER A 51 13.53 -0.26 -11.92
N TYR A 52 14.72 0.15 -11.49
CA TYR A 52 15.08 0.17 -10.07
C TYR A 52 14.20 1.13 -9.26
N LEU A 53 13.94 2.33 -9.79
CA LEU A 53 13.00 3.28 -9.17
C LEU A 53 11.59 2.69 -9.05
N ASN A 54 11.11 2.00 -10.09
CA ASN A 54 9.82 1.32 -10.06
C ASN A 54 9.77 0.20 -9.02
N GLU A 55 10.83 -0.58 -8.87
CA GLU A 55 10.92 -1.62 -7.83
C GLU A 55 10.90 -0.99 -6.43
N ILE A 56 11.57 0.15 -6.23
CA ILE A 56 11.54 0.88 -4.97
C ILE A 56 10.14 1.44 -4.67
N GLU A 57 9.52 2.15 -5.62
CA GLU A 57 8.20 2.75 -5.43
C GLU A 57 7.09 1.73 -5.17
N ASN A 58 7.30 0.48 -5.61
CA ASN A 58 6.40 -0.64 -5.35
C ASN A 58 6.80 -1.49 -4.13
N GLY A 59 7.74 -1.04 -3.31
CA GLY A 59 8.17 -1.74 -2.09
C GLY A 59 8.91 -3.06 -2.34
N LYS A 60 9.30 -3.36 -3.59
CA LYS A 60 10.03 -4.58 -3.95
C LYS A 60 11.50 -4.51 -3.54
N LYS A 61 12.09 -3.30 -3.53
CA LYS A 61 13.48 -3.07 -3.13
C LYS A 61 13.61 -1.91 -2.16
N TYR A 62 14.55 -2.04 -1.23
CA TYR A 62 15.01 -0.93 -0.40
C TYR A 62 16.33 -0.39 -0.96
N PRO A 63 16.46 0.91 -1.22
CA PRO A 63 17.71 1.48 -1.69
C PRO A 63 18.79 1.50 -0.61
N LYS A 64 20.06 1.41 -1.03
CA LYS A 64 21.22 1.58 -0.14
C LYS A 64 21.38 3.05 0.26
N HIS A 65 22.10 3.28 1.35
CA HIS A 65 22.31 4.60 1.94
C HIS A 65 22.76 5.67 0.93
N ASP A 66 23.74 5.38 0.08
CA ASP A 66 24.24 6.28 -0.96
C ASP A 66 23.13 6.67 -1.96
N LYS A 67 22.26 5.72 -2.30
CA LYS A 67 21.13 5.96 -3.22
C LYS A 67 20.03 6.77 -2.56
N ILE A 68 19.79 6.57 -1.27
CA ILE A 68 18.81 7.38 -0.52
C ILE A 68 19.25 8.85 -0.49
N ILE A 69 20.54 9.12 -0.24
CA ILE A 69 21.09 10.50 -0.30
C ILE A 69 20.80 11.11 -1.68
N GLN A 70 21.18 10.39 -2.75
CA GLN A 70 20.98 10.83 -4.12
C GLN A 70 19.51 11.11 -4.46
N LEU A 71 18.60 10.26 -3.99
CA LEU A 71 17.15 10.45 -4.13
C LEU A 71 16.68 11.69 -3.36
N SER A 72 17.09 11.86 -2.11
CA SER A 72 16.69 13.00 -1.27
C SER A 72 17.15 14.33 -1.86
N GLU A 73 18.40 14.42 -2.32
CA GLU A 73 18.95 15.61 -2.96
C GLU A 73 18.18 15.98 -4.22
N SER A 74 17.95 15.00 -5.11
CA SER A 74 17.19 15.23 -6.34
C SER A 74 15.75 15.66 -6.08
N LEU A 75 15.13 15.19 -4.99
CA LEU A 75 13.75 15.49 -4.64
C LEU A 75 13.62 16.74 -3.76
N GLY A 76 14.72 17.34 -3.30
CA GLY A 76 14.70 18.46 -2.36
C GLY A 76 14.05 18.10 -1.03
N SER A 77 14.29 16.87 -0.57
CA SER A 77 13.83 16.31 0.70
C SER A 77 15.07 15.92 1.54
N THR A 78 14.89 15.55 2.80
CA THR A 78 16.00 15.04 3.63
C THR A 78 16.07 13.51 3.61
N PHE A 79 17.25 12.97 3.93
CA PHE A 79 17.42 11.53 4.13
C PHE A 79 16.43 10.98 5.18
N ASP A 80 16.30 11.69 6.30
CA ASP A 80 15.43 11.31 7.41
C ASP A 80 13.96 11.32 7.01
N GLU A 81 13.52 12.26 6.18
CA GLU A 81 12.14 12.30 5.65
C GLU A 81 11.81 11.03 4.85
N LEU A 82 12.73 10.58 3.99
CA LEU A 82 12.58 9.37 3.17
C LEU A 82 12.63 8.09 3.99
N VAL A 83 13.58 7.98 4.94
CA VAL A 83 13.81 6.75 5.73
C VAL A 83 12.86 6.61 6.91
N SER A 84 12.28 7.71 7.37
CA SER A 84 11.35 7.69 8.50
C SER A 84 10.22 6.69 8.27
N THR A 85 10.09 5.73 9.17
CA THR A 85 8.96 4.78 9.20
C THR A 85 7.70 5.41 9.78
N LYS A 86 7.79 6.65 10.28
CA LYS A 86 6.62 7.49 10.56
C LYS A 86 6.00 7.81 9.22
N LEU A 87 5.09 6.94 8.78
CA LEU A 87 3.87 7.39 8.13
C LEU A 87 3.29 8.45 9.07
N ASP A 88 2.84 9.57 8.51
CA ASP A 88 2.25 10.65 9.28
C ASP A 88 1.31 10.07 10.34
N LYS A 89 1.29 10.60 11.57
CA LYS A 89 0.54 10.01 12.71
C LYS A 89 -0.95 9.71 12.38
N SER A 90 -1.47 10.28 11.30
CA SER A 90 -2.77 9.99 10.70
C SER A 90 -2.98 8.56 10.20
N LEU A 91 -1.92 7.78 9.95
CA LEU A 91 -1.99 6.41 9.41
C LEU A 91 -1.89 5.32 10.48
N ALA A 92 -1.58 5.65 11.73
CA ALA A 92 -1.57 4.69 12.83
C ALA A 92 -2.92 3.95 13.02
N PRO A 93 -4.10 4.62 12.97
CA PRO A 93 -5.39 3.94 13.01
C PRO A 93 -5.60 2.98 11.84
N PHE A 94 -4.89 3.20 10.74
CA PHE A 94 -5.04 2.39 9.54
C PHE A 94 -4.24 1.09 9.59
N ASN A 95 -3.16 1.01 10.38
CA ASN A 95 -2.47 -0.27 10.57
C ASN A 95 -3.40 -1.30 11.22
N GLU A 96 -4.24 -0.88 12.18
CA GLU A 96 -5.25 -1.75 12.79
C GLU A 96 -6.30 -2.19 11.77
N ILE A 97 -6.75 -1.26 10.92
CA ILE A 97 -7.70 -1.54 9.83
C ILE A 97 -7.10 -2.51 8.80
N LEU A 98 -5.86 -2.30 8.34
CA LEU A 98 -5.17 -3.22 7.42
C LEU A 98 -4.97 -4.62 7.99
N GLN A 99 -4.76 -4.69 9.31
CA GLN A 99 -4.55 -5.95 10.01
C GLN A 99 -5.87 -6.62 10.41
N SER A 100 -6.98 -5.86 10.36
CA SER A 100 -8.32 -6.39 10.59
C SER A 100 -8.65 -7.46 9.56
N ASP A 101 -9.48 -8.41 9.97
CA ASP A 101 -9.87 -9.51 9.09
C ASP A 101 -10.65 -8.98 7.86
N PHE A 102 -11.34 -7.84 7.96
CA PHE A 102 -12.07 -7.22 6.86
C PHE A 102 -11.23 -7.07 5.56
N PHE A 103 -10.00 -6.55 5.65
CA PHE A 103 -9.16 -6.34 4.46
C PHE A 103 -8.53 -7.62 3.92
N LYS A 104 -8.40 -8.66 4.75
CA LYS A 104 -7.94 -9.99 4.29
C LYS A 104 -9.02 -10.70 3.47
N GLU A 105 -10.28 -10.41 3.74
CA GLU A 105 -11.42 -11.06 3.09
C GLU A 105 -11.83 -10.43 1.76
N ILE A 106 -11.41 -9.19 1.50
CA ILE A 106 -11.67 -8.54 0.22
C ILE A 106 -10.61 -9.03 -0.78
N PRO A 107 -11.01 -9.57 -1.96
CA PRO A 107 -10.07 -10.00 -2.98
C PRO A 107 -9.53 -8.79 -3.73
N LEU A 108 -8.78 -7.92 -3.06
CA LEU A 108 -8.24 -6.67 -3.63
C LEU A 108 -7.44 -6.94 -4.92
N ASP A 109 -6.72 -8.06 -4.97
CA ASP A 109 -5.99 -8.49 -6.16
C ASP A 109 -6.92 -8.77 -7.35
N LEU A 110 -8.12 -9.35 -7.12
CA LEU A 110 -9.12 -9.55 -8.18
C LEU A 110 -9.63 -8.22 -8.75
N PHE A 111 -9.67 -7.17 -7.91
CA PHE A 111 -10.02 -5.82 -8.35
C PHE A 111 -8.84 -5.04 -8.94
N GLY A 112 -7.66 -5.66 -9.08
CA GLY A 112 -6.43 -4.99 -9.51
C GLY A 112 -5.93 -3.94 -8.52
N ILE A 113 -6.39 -3.99 -7.26
CA ILE A 113 -6.01 -3.05 -6.20
C ILE A 113 -4.85 -3.65 -5.42
N SER A 114 -3.62 -3.23 -5.73
CA SER A 114 -2.48 -3.62 -4.91
C SER A 114 -2.48 -2.94 -3.54
N LYS A 115 -1.81 -3.55 -2.56
CA LYS A 115 -1.58 -2.95 -1.23
C LYS A 115 -0.96 -1.56 -1.32
N ASN A 116 -0.04 -1.33 -2.26
CA ASN A 116 0.60 -0.03 -2.47
C ASN A 116 -0.40 1.03 -2.97
N ASN A 117 -1.30 0.65 -3.88
CA ASN A 117 -2.35 1.54 -4.36
C ASN A 117 -3.28 1.93 -3.21
N LEU A 118 -3.67 0.95 -2.38
CA LEU A 118 -4.51 1.18 -1.22
C LEU A 118 -3.86 2.17 -0.24
N ILE A 119 -2.59 1.95 0.11
CA ILE A 119 -1.87 2.85 1.03
C ILE A 119 -1.69 4.24 0.41
N SER A 120 -1.50 4.35 -0.91
CA SER A 120 -1.41 5.67 -1.58
C SER A 120 -2.71 6.46 -1.50
N ILE A 121 -3.86 5.83 -1.79
CA ILE A 121 -5.20 6.47 -1.71
C ILE A 121 -5.45 7.01 -0.29
N ILE A 122 -5.02 6.24 0.71
CA ILE A 122 -5.23 6.58 2.12
C ILE A 122 -4.26 7.66 2.57
N SER A 123 -3.01 7.61 2.11
CA SER A 123 -2.03 8.64 2.42
C SER A 123 -2.43 10.00 1.85
N ASP A 124 -3.11 10.02 0.70
CA ASP A 124 -3.61 11.25 0.09
C ASP A 124 -4.81 11.84 0.84
N ALA A 125 -5.69 11.00 1.41
CA ALA A 125 -6.91 11.46 2.08
C ALA A 125 -7.31 10.62 3.31
N PRO A 126 -6.48 10.56 4.37
CA PRO A 126 -6.62 9.57 5.44
C PRO A 126 -7.95 9.67 6.17
N LYS A 127 -8.36 10.89 6.56
CA LYS A 127 -9.65 11.09 7.26
C LYS A 127 -10.86 10.66 6.42
N LYS A 128 -10.85 10.98 5.12
CA LYS A 128 -11.97 10.68 4.22
C LYS A 128 -12.07 9.18 3.96
N VAL A 129 -10.96 8.52 3.68
CA VAL A 129 -10.93 7.09 3.41
C VAL A 129 -11.26 6.29 4.66
N THR A 130 -10.74 6.69 5.82
CA THR A 130 -11.12 6.05 7.11
C THR A 130 -12.61 6.19 7.40
N ALA A 131 -13.20 7.38 7.20
CA ALA A 131 -14.64 7.55 7.40
C ALA A 131 -15.47 6.64 6.47
N PHE A 132 -15.03 6.50 5.22
CA PHE A 132 -15.67 5.59 4.26
C PHE A 132 -15.56 4.12 4.68
N ILE A 133 -14.37 3.65 5.07
CA ILE A 133 -14.15 2.27 5.53
C ILE A 133 -15.00 1.98 6.77
N ASN A 134 -15.03 2.89 7.75
CA ASN A 134 -15.83 2.72 8.96
C ASN A 134 -17.32 2.60 8.63
N ALA A 135 -17.83 3.41 7.69
CA ALA A 135 -19.21 3.30 7.23
C ALA A 135 -19.50 1.94 6.58
N LEU A 136 -18.57 1.40 5.77
CA LEU A 136 -18.72 0.06 5.19
C LEU A 136 -18.74 -1.05 6.25
N ILE A 137 -17.86 -0.96 7.25
CA ILE A 137 -17.81 -1.90 8.36
C ILE A 137 -19.11 -1.82 9.19
N GLU A 138 -19.56 -0.61 9.51
CA GLU A 138 -20.80 -0.38 10.25
C GLU A 138 -22.02 -0.93 9.51
N ILE A 139 -22.14 -0.69 8.20
CA ILE A 139 -23.17 -1.29 7.35
C ILE A 139 -23.03 -2.82 7.39
N SER A 140 -21.83 -3.37 7.24
CA SER A 140 -21.63 -4.82 7.28
C SER A 140 -22.10 -5.44 8.60
N GLN A 141 -21.81 -4.77 9.72
CA GLN A 141 -22.21 -5.22 11.05
C GLN A 141 -23.71 -5.06 11.29
N ASN A 142 -24.28 -3.90 10.96
CA ASN A 142 -25.70 -3.60 11.18
C ASN A 142 -26.64 -4.50 10.37
N TYR A 143 -26.23 -4.93 9.18
CA TYR A 143 -27.02 -5.83 8.34
C TYR A 143 -26.71 -7.31 8.57
N ASN A 144 -25.93 -7.68 9.61
CA ASN A 144 -25.40 -9.03 9.81
C ASN A 144 -24.87 -9.64 8.51
N LEU A 145 -24.24 -8.81 7.67
CA LEU A 145 -23.63 -9.25 6.42
C LEU A 145 -22.44 -10.12 6.80
N GLY A 146 -22.69 -11.43 6.85
CA GLY A 146 -21.65 -12.42 7.00
C GLY A 146 -20.63 -12.26 5.87
N LYS A 147 -19.38 -12.62 6.19
CA LYS A 147 -18.22 -12.58 5.30
C LYS A 147 -18.53 -13.00 3.84
N GLU A 148 -19.23 -14.12 3.67
CA GLU A 148 -19.59 -14.64 2.35
C GLU A 148 -20.55 -13.71 1.58
N ARG A 149 -21.57 -13.16 2.24
CA ARG A 149 -22.56 -12.29 1.60
C ARG A 149 -21.94 -10.98 1.13
N PHE A 150 -21.04 -10.41 1.94
CA PHE A 150 -20.29 -9.22 1.54
C PHE A 150 -19.43 -9.51 0.31
N TYR A 151 -18.65 -10.59 0.34
CA TYR A 151 -17.82 -11.01 -0.79
C TYR A 151 -18.66 -11.21 -2.08
N PHE A 152 -19.78 -11.93 -2.01
CA PHE A 152 -20.67 -12.14 -3.15
C PHE A 152 -21.28 -10.84 -3.68
N ALA A 153 -21.66 -9.92 -2.80
CA ALA A 153 -22.20 -8.62 -3.21
C ALA A 153 -21.16 -7.80 -4.00
N VAL A 154 -19.89 -7.81 -3.55
CA VAL A 154 -18.81 -7.12 -4.27
C VAL A 154 -18.53 -7.81 -5.61
N LEU A 155 -18.44 -9.14 -5.65
CA LEU A 155 -18.25 -9.89 -6.90
C LEU A 155 -19.37 -9.64 -7.90
N ARG A 156 -20.62 -9.66 -7.45
CA ARG A 156 -21.78 -9.43 -8.30
C ARG A 156 -21.78 -8.02 -8.89
N SER A 157 -21.51 -7.01 -8.05
CA SER A 157 -21.38 -5.62 -8.50
C SER A 157 -20.27 -5.47 -9.56
N PHE A 158 -19.15 -6.20 -9.38
CA PHE A 158 -18.09 -6.24 -10.38
C PHE A 158 -18.53 -6.93 -11.67
N GLN A 159 -19.19 -8.09 -11.61
CA GLN A 159 -19.72 -8.78 -12.80
C GLN A 159 -20.70 -7.90 -13.58
N GLU A 160 -21.61 -7.21 -12.90
CA GLU A 160 -22.58 -6.30 -13.51
C GLU A 160 -21.89 -5.15 -14.27
N LEU A 161 -20.71 -4.72 -13.82
CA LEU A 161 -19.86 -3.72 -14.49
C LEU A 161 -19.21 -4.20 -15.79
N TYR A 162 -19.09 -5.52 -15.99
CA TYR A 162 -18.53 -6.14 -17.20
C TYR A 162 -19.57 -6.94 -17.99
N ASP A 163 -20.85 -6.54 -17.93
CA ASP A 163 -21.97 -7.22 -18.63
C ASP A 163 -22.07 -8.73 -18.31
N ASN A 164 -21.71 -9.13 -17.09
CA ASN A 164 -21.59 -10.51 -16.61
C ASN A 164 -20.48 -11.35 -17.24
N TYR A 165 -19.48 -10.72 -17.87
CA TYR A 165 -18.32 -11.42 -18.42
C TYR A 165 -17.09 -11.21 -17.55
N PHE A 166 -16.43 -12.28 -17.14
CA PHE A 166 -15.07 -12.17 -16.60
C PHE A 166 -14.09 -12.28 -17.76
N PRO A 167 -13.18 -11.33 -17.98
CA PRO A 167 -12.06 -11.57 -18.87
C PRO A 167 -11.29 -12.79 -18.34
N GLU A 168 -11.11 -13.81 -19.17
CA GLU A 168 -10.26 -14.95 -18.84
C GLU A 168 -8.83 -14.43 -18.59
N ASN A 169 -8.27 -14.77 -17.43
CA ASN A 169 -6.90 -14.43 -17.04
C ASN A 169 -5.86 -15.10 -17.93
#